data_AF-A0A962TB96-F1
#
_entry.id   AF-A0A962TB96-F1
#
_cell.length_a   1.000
_cell.length_b   1.000
_cell.length_c   1.000
_cell.angle_alpha   90.00
_cell.angle_beta   90.00
_cell.angle_gamma   90.00
#
_symmetry.space_group_name_H-M   'P 1'
#
loop_
_entity.id
_entity.type
_entity.pdbx_description
1 polymer ?
#
loop_
_entity_poly.entity_id
_entity_poly.type
_entity_poly.pdbx_seq_one_letter_code
_entity_poly.pdbx_strand_id
1 'polypeptide(L)'
;MQKRIGGLRRTGLTLLLTLLAVTTAAEPFVPLAERIERLAVLLDQDLALAGYADDTLDLRQSAITVHDCGSYPYSEGAAAPRSASIDLVRDLSVGLRQGLSCLAGHGEPGRLHPYHEYQAHRLLTLLESEAPKTFQCVEDDMFAVAVATSPQGTTLTDPLFRQLRSVSFPGVVLDTYRLGGVLSRRHDDETYREFFHLADEQIYEHRNGQPLRPANLHRYRDRPGLLFHEVVHWLGHEHSALYPDMAHLYETCCFGAEYISDAALAAGHRQTACTILRDDELWSNSYSRNRQMRIWHHKGYDQFKGAMRDDYDS
;
A
#
# COMPACT_ATOMS: atom_id res chain seq x y z
N MET A 1 6.27 64.52 72.91
CA MET A 1 4.86 64.95 72.80
C MET A 1 4.25 64.30 71.56
N GLN A 2 3.13 63.57 71.73
CA GLN A 2 1.99 63.34 70.81
C GLN A 2 2.25 63.35 69.28
N LYS A 3 1.83 62.38 68.45
CA LYS A 3 0.50 61.73 68.34
C LYS A 3 0.53 60.58 67.31
N ARG A 4 -0.42 59.65 67.45
CA ARG A 4 -0.80 58.51 66.58
C ARG A 4 -1.18 58.89 65.14
N ILE A 5 -1.24 57.88 64.25
CA ILE A 5 -2.31 57.46 63.28
C ILE A 5 -1.59 56.68 62.15
N GLY A 6 -1.99 55.53 61.59
CA GLY A 6 -3.13 54.61 61.66
C GLY A 6 -2.83 53.49 60.63
N GLY A 7 -3.02 52.21 60.93
CA GLY A 7 -4.21 51.48 60.47
C GLY A 7 -4.15 51.05 58.98
N LEU A 8 -3.34 50.04 58.63
CA LEU A 8 -3.42 49.37 57.31
C LEU A 8 -4.61 48.39 57.28
N ARG A 9 -5.62 48.69 56.47
CA ARG A 9 -6.75 47.79 56.18
C ARG A 9 -6.29 46.63 55.29
N ARG A 10 -6.47 45.40 55.76
CA ARG A 10 -6.49 44.18 54.94
C ARG A 10 -7.83 44.10 54.21
N THR A 11 -7.84 44.29 52.90
CA THR A 11 -8.91 43.82 52.01
C THR A 11 -8.51 42.45 51.49
N GLY A 12 -9.16 41.40 52.02
CA GLY A 12 -9.09 40.05 51.47
C GLY A 12 -9.94 39.99 50.21
N LEU A 13 -9.30 39.75 49.06
CA LEU A 13 -9.95 39.46 47.80
C LEU A 13 -10.10 37.92 47.73
N THR A 14 -11.30 37.41 48.01
CA THR A 14 -11.62 35.99 47.85
C THR A 14 -11.88 35.73 46.38
N LEU A 15 -10.88 35.22 45.66
CA LEU A 15 -11.04 34.78 44.27
C LEU A 15 -11.61 33.35 44.29
N LEU A 16 -12.91 33.21 44.00
CA LEU A 16 -13.53 31.92 43.72
C LEU A 16 -13.04 31.44 42.35
N LEU A 17 -12.14 30.47 42.32
CA LEU A 17 -11.85 29.69 41.11
C LEU A 17 -12.91 28.58 40.99
N THR A 18 -13.87 28.77 40.08
CA THR A 18 -14.68 27.66 39.55
C THR A 18 -13.83 26.88 38.55
N LEU A 19 -13.20 25.79 38.99
CA LEU A 19 -12.68 24.77 38.07
C LEU A 19 -13.87 24.06 37.41
N LEU A 20 -14.16 24.42 36.16
CA LEU A 20 -14.88 23.53 35.25
C LEU A 20 -13.93 22.39 34.87
N ALA A 21 -14.11 21.24 35.51
CA ALA A 21 -13.49 19.99 35.07
C ALA A 21 -14.12 19.59 33.73
N VAL A 22 -13.48 19.98 32.63
CA VAL A 22 -13.74 19.40 31.31
C VAL A 22 -13.20 17.97 31.37
N THR A 23 -14.07 17.02 31.66
CA THR A 23 -13.78 15.60 31.48
C THR A 23 -13.84 15.34 29.98
N THR A 24 -12.71 15.51 29.29
CA THR A 24 -12.55 14.90 27.96
C THR A 24 -12.58 13.40 28.21
N ALA A 25 -13.73 12.76 28.01
CA ALA A 25 -13.81 11.31 27.96
C ALA A 25 -12.84 10.87 26.86
N ALA A 26 -11.70 10.32 27.26
CA ALA A 26 -10.78 9.70 26.31
C ALA A 26 -11.59 8.60 25.61
N GLU A 27 -11.61 8.63 24.27
CA GLU A 27 -12.28 7.57 23.53
C GLU A 27 -11.72 6.21 23.97
N PRO A 28 -12.58 5.20 24.15
CA PRO A 28 -12.14 3.90 24.59
C PRO A 28 -11.10 3.34 23.61
N PHE A 29 -9.99 2.84 24.14
CA PHE A 29 -8.98 2.17 23.33
C PHE A 29 -9.60 0.95 22.63
N VAL A 30 -9.58 0.96 21.30
CA VAL A 30 -10.01 -0.18 20.46
C VAL A 30 -8.77 -0.97 20.05
N PRO A 31 -8.67 -2.27 20.40
CA PRO A 31 -7.56 -3.11 19.98
C PRO A 31 -7.36 -3.13 18.46
N LEU A 32 -6.10 -3.27 18.03
CA LEU A 32 -5.74 -3.27 16.60
C LEU A 32 -6.52 -4.32 15.79
N ALA A 33 -6.59 -5.56 16.30
CA ALA A 33 -7.35 -6.63 15.65
C ALA A 33 -8.83 -6.28 15.43
N GLU A 34 -9.45 -5.60 16.40
CA GLU A 34 -10.85 -5.17 16.28
C GLU A 34 -11.01 -4.05 15.24
N ARG A 35 -10.06 -3.11 15.16
CA ARG A 35 -10.06 -2.07 14.12
C ARG A 35 -9.91 -2.67 12.71
N ILE A 36 -9.04 -3.66 12.54
CA ILE A 36 -8.86 -4.37 11.27
C ILE A 36 -10.16 -5.02 10.81
N GLU A 37 -10.83 -5.75 11.71
CA GLU A 37 -12.09 -6.40 11.40
C GLU A 37 -13.21 -5.40 11.11
N ARG A 38 -13.29 -4.29 11.85
CA ARG A 38 -14.23 -3.20 11.59
C ARG A 38 -14.01 -2.58 10.22
N LEU A 39 -12.76 -2.35 9.81
CA LEU A 39 -12.44 -1.81 8.48
C LEU A 39 -12.87 -2.78 7.37
N ALA A 40 -12.57 -4.07 7.50
CA ALA A 40 -12.98 -5.07 6.50
C ALA A 40 -14.52 -5.13 6.37
N VAL A 41 -15.24 -5.12 7.49
CA VAL A 41 -16.70 -5.06 7.51
C VAL A 41 -17.23 -3.77 6.89
N LEU A 42 -16.59 -2.63 7.16
CA LEU A 42 -16.95 -1.34 6.58
C LEU A 42 -16.83 -1.39 5.05
N LEU A 43 -15.72 -1.90 4.52
CA LEU A 43 -15.52 -2.02 3.06
C LEU A 43 -16.58 -2.93 2.42
N ASP A 44 -16.90 -4.06 3.03
CA ASP A 44 -17.92 -4.99 2.53
C ASP A 44 -19.33 -4.35 2.54
N GLN A 45 -19.67 -3.59 3.60
CA GLN A 45 -20.94 -2.88 3.72
C GLN A 45 -21.06 -1.71 2.74
N ASP A 46 -20.00 -0.93 2.63
CA ASP A 46 -19.94 0.24 1.74
C ASP A 46 -20.03 -0.22 0.27
N LEU A 47 -19.35 -1.32 -0.07
CA LEU A 47 -19.45 -1.95 -1.39
C LEU A 47 -20.88 -2.41 -1.73
N ALA A 48 -21.63 -2.92 -0.75
CA ALA A 48 -23.02 -3.32 -0.94
C ALA A 48 -23.96 -2.13 -1.22
N LEU A 49 -23.58 -0.93 -0.75
CA LEU A 49 -24.31 0.32 -0.91
C LEU A 49 -23.74 1.21 -2.03
N ALA A 50 -22.62 0.81 -2.64
CA ALA A 50 -21.85 1.64 -3.54
C ALA A 50 -22.64 2.04 -4.79
N GLY A 51 -22.54 3.33 -5.11
CA GLY A 51 -23.01 3.87 -6.38
C GLY A 51 -22.02 3.55 -7.50
N TYR A 52 -22.53 3.20 -8.68
CA TYR A 52 -21.73 3.05 -9.89
C TYR A 52 -22.29 3.97 -10.98
N ALA A 53 -21.49 4.92 -11.44
CA ALA A 53 -21.83 5.85 -12.52
C ALA A 53 -20.55 6.30 -13.22
N ASP A 54 -20.61 6.48 -14.54
CA ASP A 54 -19.49 7.00 -15.35
C ASP A 54 -18.15 6.30 -15.04
N ASP A 55 -18.17 4.96 -15.04
CA ASP A 55 -17.03 4.09 -14.70
C ASP A 55 -16.35 4.36 -13.36
N THR A 56 -17.10 4.97 -12.45
CA THR A 56 -16.69 5.28 -11.09
C THR A 56 -17.53 4.50 -10.09
N LEU A 57 -16.86 3.78 -9.19
CA LEU A 57 -17.45 3.16 -8.01
C LEU A 57 -17.11 4.02 -6.78
N ASP A 58 -18.14 4.50 -6.09
CA ASP A 58 -18.01 5.40 -4.93
C ASP A 58 -18.39 4.68 -3.63
N LEU A 59 -17.38 4.48 -2.77
CA LEU A 59 -17.48 3.91 -1.43
C LEU A 59 -17.43 5.04 -0.41
N ARG A 60 -18.60 5.61 -0.13
CA ARG A 60 -18.74 6.88 0.59
C ARG A 60 -18.33 6.79 2.05
N GLN A 61 -18.58 5.66 2.70
CA GLN A 61 -18.29 5.51 4.13
C GLN A 61 -16.80 5.36 4.40
N SER A 62 -16.07 4.74 3.47
CA SER A 62 -14.62 4.55 3.51
C SER A 62 -13.84 5.67 2.80
N ALA A 63 -14.54 6.64 2.21
CA ALA A 63 -13.97 7.70 1.38
C ALA A 63 -13.06 7.16 0.26
N ILE A 64 -13.42 6.01 -0.32
CA ILE A 64 -12.69 5.37 -1.42
C ILE A 64 -13.45 5.58 -2.72
N THR A 65 -12.73 6.03 -3.75
CA THR A 65 -13.25 6.10 -5.11
C THR A 65 -12.42 5.23 -6.03
N VAL A 66 -13.08 4.40 -6.84
CA VAL A 66 -12.45 3.57 -7.86
C VAL A 66 -12.85 4.08 -9.25
N HIS A 67 -11.89 4.49 -10.07
CA HIS A 67 -12.10 5.08 -11.39
C HIS A 67 -11.53 4.20 -12.50
N ASP A 68 -12.28 4.06 -13.59
CA ASP A 68 -11.86 3.43 -14.85
C ASP A 68 -11.42 1.96 -14.71
N CYS A 69 -11.82 1.28 -13.62
CA CYS A 69 -11.42 -0.10 -13.30
C CYS A 69 -12.37 -1.17 -13.85
N GLY A 70 -13.15 -0.84 -14.89
CA GLY A 70 -14.06 -1.78 -15.55
C GLY A 70 -13.37 -3.00 -16.18
N SER A 71 -12.05 -2.95 -16.33
CA SER A 71 -11.22 -4.02 -16.88
C SER A 71 -10.26 -4.64 -15.84
N TYR A 72 -10.50 -4.52 -14.53
CA TYR A 72 -9.60 -5.05 -13.50
C TYR A 72 -9.80 -6.55 -13.17
N PRO A 73 -8.73 -7.39 -13.20
CA PRO A 73 -7.57 -7.27 -14.09
C PRO A 73 -8.00 -7.60 -15.52
N TYR A 74 -7.23 -7.13 -16.50
CA TYR A 74 -7.64 -7.28 -17.88
C TYR A 74 -7.62 -8.77 -18.25
N SER A 75 -8.74 -9.25 -18.82
CA SER A 75 -8.84 -10.59 -19.37
C SER A 75 -9.75 -10.58 -20.60
N GLU A 76 -9.42 -11.42 -21.59
CA GLU A 76 -10.26 -11.61 -22.76
C GLU A 76 -11.62 -12.18 -22.36
N GLY A 77 -12.71 -11.52 -22.76
CA GLY A 77 -14.07 -11.88 -22.36
C GLY A 77 -14.53 -11.26 -21.03
N ALA A 78 -14.00 -10.07 -20.71
CA ALA A 78 -14.19 -9.36 -19.44
C ALA A 78 -15.63 -9.43 -18.87
N ALA A 79 -15.68 -9.57 -17.54
CA ALA A 79 -16.90 -9.41 -16.76
C ALA A 79 -17.51 -8.02 -17.00
N ALA A 80 -18.77 -7.82 -16.62
CA ALA A 80 -19.39 -6.50 -16.72
C ALA A 80 -18.51 -5.45 -15.97
N PRO A 81 -18.35 -4.22 -16.47
CA PRO A 81 -17.45 -3.22 -15.89
C PRO A 81 -17.61 -3.04 -14.37
N ARG A 82 -18.86 -2.98 -13.89
CA ARG A 82 -19.15 -2.90 -12.47
C ARG A 82 -18.62 -4.09 -11.65
N SER A 83 -18.68 -5.32 -12.17
CA SER A 83 -18.14 -6.48 -11.46
C SER A 83 -16.61 -6.43 -11.31
N ALA A 84 -15.89 -5.90 -12.30
CA ALA A 84 -14.44 -5.77 -12.22
C ALA A 84 -14.01 -4.76 -11.14
N SER A 85 -14.66 -3.59 -11.06
CA SER A 85 -14.41 -2.63 -9.98
C SER A 85 -14.76 -3.18 -8.59
N ILE A 86 -15.81 -4.01 -8.49
CA ILE A 86 -16.16 -4.73 -7.26
C ILE A 86 -15.06 -5.71 -6.85
N ASP A 87 -14.47 -6.43 -7.81
CA ASP A 87 -13.39 -7.37 -7.53
C ASP A 87 -12.13 -6.66 -7.04
N LEU A 88 -11.82 -5.46 -7.55
CA LEU A 88 -10.73 -4.62 -6.99
C LEU A 88 -10.95 -4.32 -5.51
N VAL A 89 -12.15 -3.88 -5.13
CA VAL A 89 -12.45 -3.57 -3.72
C VAL A 89 -12.38 -4.82 -2.85
N ARG A 90 -12.82 -5.98 -3.37
CA ARG A 90 -12.69 -7.26 -2.64
C ARG A 90 -11.24 -7.63 -2.43
N ASP A 91 -10.41 -7.54 -3.46
CA ASP A 91 -8.97 -7.81 -3.35
C ASP A 91 -8.32 -6.83 -2.35
N LEU A 92 -8.72 -5.55 -2.34
CA LEU A 92 -8.28 -4.56 -1.37
C LEU A 92 -8.68 -4.94 0.06
N SER A 93 -9.93 -5.33 0.28
CA SER A 93 -10.45 -5.75 1.60
C SER A 93 -9.69 -6.98 2.11
N VAL A 94 -9.46 -7.98 1.27
CA VAL A 94 -8.67 -9.17 1.59
C VAL A 94 -7.22 -8.79 1.92
N GLY A 95 -6.59 -7.96 1.07
CA GLY A 95 -5.21 -7.52 1.24
C GLY A 95 -5.00 -6.74 2.53
N LEU A 96 -5.88 -5.79 2.83
CA LEU A 96 -5.86 -5.03 4.07
C LEU A 96 -6.04 -5.93 5.29
N ARG A 97 -7.03 -6.84 5.27
CA ARG A 97 -7.27 -7.76 6.39
C ARG A 97 -6.04 -8.65 6.64
N GLN A 98 -5.52 -9.31 5.61
CA GLN A 98 -4.38 -10.22 5.73
C GLN A 98 -3.09 -9.48 6.12
N GLY A 99 -2.77 -8.40 5.41
CA GLY A 99 -1.56 -7.63 5.63
C GLY A 99 -1.52 -6.99 7.01
N LEU A 100 -2.59 -6.27 7.41
CA LEU A 100 -2.64 -5.64 8.74
C LEU A 100 -2.64 -6.68 9.87
N SER A 101 -3.33 -7.82 9.69
CA SER A 101 -3.31 -8.93 10.66
C SER A 101 -1.90 -9.54 10.80
N CYS A 102 -1.20 -9.72 9.69
CA CYS A 102 0.19 -10.16 9.67
C CYS A 102 1.10 -9.18 10.44
N LEU A 103 1.00 -7.88 10.17
CA LEU A 103 1.79 -6.85 10.87
C LEU A 103 1.45 -6.73 12.37
N ALA A 104 0.21 -7.04 12.75
CA ALA A 104 -0.24 -7.14 14.14
C ALA A 104 0.24 -8.42 14.86
N GLY A 105 0.92 -9.32 14.15
CA GLY A 105 1.42 -10.59 14.70
C GLY A 105 0.40 -11.72 14.77
N HIS A 106 -0.72 -11.60 14.04
CA HIS A 106 -1.79 -12.59 13.98
C HIS A 106 -1.76 -13.45 12.70
N GLY A 107 -0.77 -13.26 11.82
CA GLY A 107 -0.56 -14.09 10.63
C GLY A 107 0.37 -15.29 10.86
N GLU A 108 0.58 -16.09 9.81
CA GLU A 108 1.50 -17.24 9.83
C GLU A 108 2.94 -16.89 10.28
N PRO A 109 3.51 -15.73 9.91
CA PRO A 109 4.81 -15.32 10.45
C PRO A 109 4.83 -15.13 11.97
N GLY A 110 3.67 -15.08 12.63
CA GLY A 110 3.57 -14.75 14.04
C GLY A 110 4.08 -13.33 14.32
N ARG A 111 4.60 -13.10 15.52
CA ARG A 111 5.00 -11.78 15.97
C ARG A 111 6.25 -11.26 15.23
N LEU A 112 6.09 -10.12 14.55
CA LEU A 112 7.18 -9.33 13.98
C LEU A 112 7.74 -8.32 15.01
N HIS A 113 8.78 -7.56 14.66
CA HIS A 113 9.24 -6.49 15.53
C HIS A 113 8.13 -5.43 15.76
N PRO A 114 7.95 -4.85 16.98
CA PRO A 114 6.85 -3.93 17.31
C PRO A 114 6.73 -2.69 16.41
N TYR A 115 7.81 -2.30 15.74
CA TYR A 115 7.79 -1.26 14.71
C TYR A 115 6.73 -1.52 13.62
N HIS A 116 6.49 -2.78 13.27
CA HIS A 116 5.56 -3.15 12.20
C HIS A 116 4.10 -3.06 12.64
N GLU A 117 3.79 -3.39 13.90
CA GLU A 117 2.48 -3.13 14.50
C GLU A 117 2.18 -1.62 14.54
N TYR A 118 3.19 -0.80 14.83
CA TYR A 118 3.09 0.66 14.72
C TYR A 118 2.80 1.12 13.28
N GLN A 119 3.39 0.50 12.26
CA GLN A 119 3.04 0.82 10.86
C GLN A 119 1.59 0.41 10.53
N ALA A 120 1.10 -0.72 11.03
CA ALA A 120 -0.29 -1.12 10.87
C ALA A 120 -1.27 -0.10 11.47
N HIS A 121 -0.96 0.42 12.66
CA HIS A 121 -1.73 1.52 13.26
C HIS A 121 -1.72 2.78 12.40
N ARG A 122 -0.57 3.18 11.85
CA ARG A 122 -0.48 4.36 10.97
C ARG A 122 -1.35 4.19 9.72
N LEU A 123 -1.29 3.02 9.08
CA LEU A 123 -2.04 2.74 7.87
C LEU A 123 -3.55 2.71 8.14
N LEU A 124 -3.98 2.06 9.22
CA LEU A 124 -5.38 2.08 9.65
C LEU A 124 -5.89 3.49 9.92
N THR A 125 -5.12 4.31 10.62
CA THR A 125 -5.51 5.71 10.85
C THR A 125 -5.69 6.48 9.54
N LEU A 126 -4.87 6.21 8.52
CA LEU A 126 -5.06 6.82 7.20
C LEU A 126 -6.33 6.29 6.52
N LEU A 127 -6.56 4.98 6.56
CA LEU A 127 -7.74 4.32 5.96
C LEU A 127 -9.06 4.74 6.62
N GLU A 128 -9.07 4.92 7.94
CA GLU A 128 -10.24 5.36 8.72
C GLU A 128 -10.48 6.88 8.63
N SER A 129 -9.55 7.66 8.05
CA SER A 129 -9.71 9.11 7.93
C SER A 129 -10.66 9.51 6.80
N GLU A 130 -11.26 10.69 6.91
CA GLU A 130 -12.14 11.27 5.87
C GLU A 130 -11.39 11.74 4.61
N ALA A 131 -10.06 11.65 4.58
CA ALA A 131 -9.28 12.04 3.40
C ALA A 131 -9.68 11.16 2.21
N PRO A 132 -10.06 11.71 1.04
CA PRO A 132 -10.40 10.89 -0.12
C PRO A 132 -9.24 9.99 -0.52
N LYS A 133 -9.51 8.70 -0.76
CA LYS A 133 -8.55 7.75 -1.31
C LYS A 133 -8.99 7.33 -2.70
N THR A 134 -8.05 7.23 -3.63
CA THR A 134 -8.38 6.96 -5.03
C THR A 134 -7.64 5.75 -5.58
N PHE A 135 -8.37 4.83 -6.20
CA PHE A 135 -7.81 3.77 -7.04
C PHE A 135 -8.20 4.07 -8.48
N GLN A 136 -7.22 4.31 -9.34
CA GLN A 136 -7.46 4.61 -10.76
C GLN A 136 -6.84 3.51 -11.61
N CYS A 137 -7.60 2.97 -12.55
CA CYS A 137 -7.06 2.04 -13.52
C CYS A 137 -6.69 2.74 -14.83
N VAL A 138 -5.63 2.25 -15.47
CA VAL A 138 -5.19 2.64 -16.81
C VAL A 138 -4.98 1.39 -17.65
N GLU A 139 -4.97 1.58 -18.97
CA GLU A 139 -4.85 0.48 -19.93
C GLU A 139 -3.55 0.59 -20.73
N ASP A 140 -2.51 -0.10 -20.27
CA ASP A 140 -1.17 -0.12 -20.86
C ASP A 140 -0.58 1.28 -21.07
N ASP A 141 -0.68 2.11 -20.03
CA ASP A 141 -0.18 3.50 -19.99
C ASP A 141 1.04 3.65 -19.06
N MET A 142 1.45 2.57 -18.41
CA MET A 142 2.69 2.52 -17.62
C MET A 142 3.44 1.19 -17.75
N PHE A 143 4.74 1.24 -17.49
CA PHE A 143 5.63 0.08 -17.44
C PHE A 143 5.72 -0.55 -16.05
N ALA A 144 4.80 -0.18 -15.15
CA ALA A 144 4.63 -0.75 -13.81
C ALA A 144 3.25 -1.42 -13.71
N VAL A 145 3.12 -2.41 -12.83
CA VAL A 145 1.84 -3.10 -12.58
C VAL A 145 0.88 -2.18 -11.82
N ALA A 146 1.40 -1.52 -10.79
CA ALA A 146 0.71 -0.50 -10.03
C ALA A 146 1.73 0.50 -9.49
N VAL A 147 1.24 1.66 -9.06
CA VAL A 147 2.05 2.68 -8.41
C VAL A 147 1.18 3.53 -7.47
N ALA A 148 1.62 3.68 -6.23
CA ALA A 148 0.99 4.59 -5.28
C ALA A 148 1.53 6.02 -5.36
N THR A 149 0.67 6.99 -5.11
CA THR A 149 1.09 8.36 -4.81
C THR A 149 1.86 8.41 -3.49
N SER A 150 2.89 9.24 -3.42
CA SER A 150 3.68 9.45 -2.21
C SER A 150 3.20 10.67 -1.42
N PRO A 151 3.27 10.68 -0.07
CA PRO A 151 3.02 11.87 0.73
C PRO A 151 4.03 13.00 0.46
N GLN A 152 5.18 12.70 -0.15
CA GLN A 152 6.15 13.70 -0.60
C GLN A 152 5.77 14.33 -1.96
N GLY A 153 4.72 13.85 -2.62
CA GLY A 153 4.31 14.25 -3.95
C GLY A 153 5.17 13.61 -5.05
N THR A 154 4.87 13.96 -6.30
CA THR A 154 5.58 13.42 -7.48
C THR A 154 6.41 14.51 -8.14
N THR A 155 7.64 14.19 -8.52
CA THR A 155 8.55 15.15 -9.17
C THR A 155 8.35 15.18 -10.69
N LEU A 156 8.65 16.31 -11.35
CA LEU A 156 8.55 16.44 -12.82
C LEU A 156 9.48 15.48 -13.58
N THR A 157 10.52 14.99 -12.93
CA THR A 157 11.50 14.04 -13.48
C THR A 157 11.08 12.58 -13.32
N ASP A 158 9.98 12.33 -12.61
CA ASP A 158 9.46 10.98 -12.43
C ASP A 158 8.93 10.44 -13.77
N PRO A 159 9.38 9.25 -14.23
CA PRO A 159 8.85 8.62 -15.45
C PRO A 159 7.33 8.42 -15.44
N LEU A 160 6.72 8.32 -14.26
CA LEU A 160 5.29 8.13 -14.04
C LEU A 160 4.57 9.44 -13.65
N PHE A 161 5.23 10.60 -13.79
CA PHE A 161 4.67 11.91 -13.40
C PHE A 161 3.27 12.16 -14.00
N ARG A 162 3.04 11.75 -15.25
CA ARG A 162 1.76 11.96 -15.93
C ARG A 162 0.62 11.22 -15.24
N GLN A 163 0.84 9.96 -14.86
CA GLN A 163 -0.14 9.11 -14.20
C GLN A 163 -0.31 9.52 -12.74
N LEU A 164 0.78 9.78 -12.03
CA LEU A 164 0.73 10.11 -10.61
C LEU A 164 0.17 11.52 -10.33
N ARG A 165 0.30 12.47 -11.26
CA ARG A 165 -0.29 13.81 -11.08
C ARG A 165 -1.80 13.86 -11.31
N SER A 166 -2.39 12.86 -11.98
CA SER A 166 -3.84 12.82 -12.20
C SER A 166 -4.60 12.31 -10.98
N VAL A 167 -3.89 11.74 -10.00
CA VAL A 167 -4.45 11.21 -8.77
C VAL A 167 -3.92 12.00 -7.56
N SER A 168 -4.82 12.39 -6.65
CA SER A 168 -4.41 13.07 -5.41
C SER A 168 -3.94 12.05 -4.37
N PHE A 169 -2.98 12.43 -3.52
CA PHE A 169 -2.62 11.60 -2.37
C PHE A 169 -3.77 11.57 -1.34
N PRO A 170 -4.11 10.41 -0.76
CA PRO A 170 -3.60 9.06 -1.07
C PRO A 170 -4.29 8.41 -2.28
N GLY A 171 -3.51 7.92 -3.23
CA GLY A 171 -4.05 7.16 -4.35
C GLY A 171 -3.11 6.09 -4.88
N VAL A 172 -3.66 5.21 -5.71
CA VAL A 172 -2.99 4.11 -6.41
C VAL A 172 -3.46 4.11 -7.86
N VAL A 173 -2.50 4.05 -8.79
CA VAL A 173 -2.77 3.82 -10.22
C VAL A 173 -2.45 2.36 -10.52
N LEU A 174 -3.31 1.67 -11.27
CA LEU A 174 -3.16 0.25 -11.63
C LEU A 174 -3.23 0.08 -13.15
N ASP A 175 -2.30 -0.70 -13.72
CA ASP A 175 -2.33 -1.00 -15.14
C ASP A 175 -2.98 -2.37 -15.35
N THR A 176 -4.20 -2.36 -15.87
CA THR A 176 -5.03 -3.59 -15.95
C THR A 176 -4.44 -4.61 -16.90
N TYR A 177 -3.74 -4.18 -17.95
CA TYR A 177 -3.07 -5.06 -18.90
C TYR A 177 -1.86 -5.74 -18.26
N ARG A 178 -1.04 -4.99 -17.51
CA ARG A 178 0.10 -5.54 -16.76
C ARG A 178 -0.35 -6.52 -15.70
N LEU A 179 -1.36 -6.18 -14.93
CA LEU A 179 -2.00 -7.09 -13.97
C LEU A 179 -2.49 -8.38 -14.63
N GLY A 180 -3.11 -8.26 -15.80
CA GLY A 180 -3.62 -9.38 -16.57
C GLY A 180 -2.53 -10.28 -17.18
N GLY A 181 -1.27 -9.83 -17.22
CA GLY A 181 -0.21 -10.48 -18.00
C GLY A 181 -0.55 -10.48 -19.50
N VAL A 182 -1.16 -9.39 -19.99
CA VAL A 182 -1.54 -9.22 -21.40
C VAL A 182 -0.81 -8.03 -21.99
N LEU A 183 -0.29 -8.21 -23.19
CA LEU A 183 0.34 -7.12 -23.94
C LEU A 183 -0.72 -6.37 -24.74
N SER A 184 -0.82 -5.04 -24.63
CA SER A 184 -1.73 -4.29 -25.51
C SER A 184 -1.09 -4.09 -26.90
N ARG A 185 -1.89 -3.65 -27.88
CA ARG A 185 -1.46 -3.31 -29.25
C ARG A 185 -1.06 -1.84 -29.45
N ARG A 186 -0.92 -1.07 -28.36
CA ARG A 186 -0.73 0.39 -28.40
C ARG A 186 0.69 0.83 -28.73
N HIS A 187 1.68 -0.04 -28.53
CA HIS A 187 3.09 0.30 -28.71
C HIS A 187 3.53 0.12 -30.17
N ASP A 188 4.65 0.72 -30.55
CA ASP A 188 5.32 0.48 -31.82
C ASP A 188 6.15 -0.83 -31.80
N ASP A 189 6.59 -1.28 -32.97
CA ASP A 189 7.35 -2.52 -33.11
C ASP A 189 8.73 -2.42 -32.44
N GLU A 190 9.29 -1.21 -32.31
CA GLU A 190 10.55 -0.97 -31.61
C GLU A 190 10.39 -1.23 -30.11
N THR A 191 9.34 -0.69 -29.48
CA THR A 191 9.01 -0.95 -28.07
C THR A 191 8.77 -2.44 -27.82
N TYR A 192 8.06 -3.14 -28.72
CA TYR A 192 7.88 -4.59 -28.61
C TYR A 192 9.20 -5.37 -28.65
N ARG A 193 10.14 -4.95 -29.47
CA ARG A 193 11.44 -5.61 -29.59
C ARG A 193 12.37 -5.26 -28.42
N GLU A 194 12.47 -3.98 -28.05
CA GLU A 194 13.46 -3.50 -27.10
C GLU A 194 13.03 -3.64 -25.64
N PHE A 195 11.76 -3.35 -25.34
CA PHE A 195 11.26 -3.42 -23.97
C PHE A 195 10.66 -4.78 -23.63
N PHE A 196 9.84 -5.33 -24.53
CA PHE A 196 9.16 -6.62 -24.30
C PHE A 196 9.97 -7.82 -24.80
N HIS A 197 11.09 -7.59 -25.48
CA HIS A 197 11.99 -8.63 -26.01
C HIS A 197 11.27 -9.64 -26.91
N LEU A 198 10.28 -9.18 -27.70
CA LEU A 198 9.58 -10.02 -28.66
C LEU A 198 10.38 -10.18 -29.96
N ALA A 199 10.37 -11.40 -30.51
CA ALA A 199 10.86 -11.69 -31.86
C ALA A 199 9.90 -11.15 -32.93
N ASP A 200 10.39 -10.94 -34.16
CA ASP A 200 9.59 -10.38 -35.26
C ASP A 200 8.34 -11.22 -35.59
N GLU A 201 8.44 -12.54 -35.47
CA GLU A 201 7.30 -13.45 -35.65
C GLU A 201 6.24 -13.25 -34.56
N GLN A 202 6.67 -13.07 -33.30
CA GLN A 202 5.77 -12.79 -32.18
C GLN A 202 5.12 -11.41 -32.30
N ILE A 203 5.85 -10.42 -32.81
CA ILE A 203 5.30 -9.09 -33.11
C ILE A 203 4.24 -9.21 -34.22
N TYR A 204 4.54 -9.94 -35.29
CA TYR A 204 3.60 -10.18 -36.37
C TYR A 204 2.32 -10.88 -35.88
N GLU A 205 2.45 -11.93 -35.07
CA GLU A 205 1.32 -12.61 -34.43
C GLU A 205 0.54 -11.69 -33.50
N HIS A 206 1.22 -10.93 -32.66
CA HIS A 206 0.58 -9.97 -31.74
C HIS A 206 -0.24 -8.92 -32.50
N ARG A 207 0.27 -8.43 -33.64
CA ARG A 207 -0.39 -7.43 -34.49
C ARG A 207 -1.61 -7.98 -35.24
N ASN A 208 -1.54 -9.23 -35.71
CA ASN A 208 -2.50 -9.77 -36.68
C ASN A 208 -3.36 -10.94 -36.16
N GLY A 209 -3.04 -11.48 -34.98
CA GLY A 209 -3.61 -12.70 -34.43
C GLY A 209 -4.41 -12.48 -33.15
N GLN A 210 -4.32 -13.42 -32.21
CA GLN A 210 -4.87 -13.26 -30.85
C GLN A 210 -3.92 -12.39 -30.00
N PRO A 211 -4.40 -11.73 -28.93
CA PRO A 211 -3.52 -11.03 -28.01
C PRO A 211 -2.43 -11.95 -27.47
N LEU A 212 -1.18 -11.48 -27.54
CA LEU A 212 -0.04 -12.26 -27.06
C LEU A 212 -0.02 -12.28 -25.52
N ARG A 213 0.25 -13.45 -24.95
CA ARG A 213 0.60 -13.63 -23.53
C ARG A 213 2.05 -14.10 -23.45
N PRO A 214 3.01 -13.16 -23.50
CA PRO A 214 4.42 -13.50 -23.42
C PRO A 214 4.71 -14.27 -22.11
N ALA A 215 5.57 -15.28 -22.16
CA ALA A 215 6.01 -15.97 -20.95
C ALA A 215 6.73 -15.02 -19.97
N ASN A 216 7.46 -14.04 -20.51
CA ASN A 216 8.17 -13.01 -19.75
C ASN A 216 7.28 -11.88 -19.21
N LEU A 217 5.96 -11.89 -19.51
CA LEU A 217 5.02 -10.93 -18.93
C LEU A 217 4.29 -11.61 -17.77
N HIS A 218 4.76 -11.35 -16.55
CA HIS A 218 4.19 -11.92 -15.35
C HIS A 218 2.73 -11.49 -15.17
N ARG A 219 1.85 -12.47 -14.95
CA ARG A 219 0.47 -12.23 -14.52
C ARG A 219 0.43 -12.25 -13.00
N TYR A 220 0.11 -11.10 -12.40
CA TYR A 220 0.02 -10.97 -10.95
C TYR A 220 -1.23 -11.69 -10.42
N ARG A 221 -1.04 -12.81 -9.71
CA ARG A 221 -2.15 -13.65 -9.19
C ARG A 221 -2.58 -13.20 -7.80
N ASP A 222 -1.64 -12.90 -6.91
CA ASP A 222 -1.92 -12.38 -5.56
C ASP A 222 -2.27 -10.87 -5.54
N ARG A 223 -3.32 -10.51 -6.26
CA ARG A 223 -3.84 -9.13 -6.30
C ARG A 223 -4.06 -8.50 -4.91
N PRO A 224 -4.56 -9.23 -3.88
CA PRO A 224 -4.62 -8.70 -2.52
C PRO A 224 -3.27 -8.26 -1.96
N GLY A 225 -2.21 -9.06 -2.15
CA GLY A 225 -0.86 -8.72 -1.73
C GLY A 225 -0.32 -7.47 -2.43
N LEU A 226 -0.55 -7.34 -3.74
CA LEU A 226 -0.21 -6.14 -4.50
C LEU A 226 -0.94 -4.89 -3.99
N LEU A 227 -2.25 -4.97 -3.76
CA LEU A 227 -3.01 -3.81 -3.29
C LEU A 227 -2.54 -3.39 -1.89
N PHE A 228 -2.22 -4.36 -1.03
CA PHE A 228 -1.62 -4.07 0.28
C PHE A 228 -0.24 -3.41 0.13
N HIS A 229 0.61 -3.92 -0.77
CA HIS A 229 1.91 -3.36 -1.10
C HIS A 229 1.80 -1.88 -1.49
N GLU A 230 0.89 -1.55 -2.39
CA GLU A 230 0.71 -0.18 -2.86
C GLU A 230 0.24 0.77 -1.74
N VAL A 231 -0.70 0.36 -0.89
CA VAL A 231 -1.16 1.24 0.20
C VAL A 231 -0.11 1.41 1.31
N VAL A 232 0.87 0.49 1.44
CA VAL A 232 2.01 0.68 2.35
C VAL A 232 2.88 1.86 1.91
N HIS A 233 2.99 2.13 0.61
CA HIS A 233 3.71 3.29 0.10
C HIS A 233 3.09 4.63 0.58
N TRP A 234 1.80 4.66 0.94
CA TRP A 234 1.19 5.85 1.54
C TRP A 234 1.80 6.26 2.88
N LEU A 235 2.52 5.36 3.55
CA LEU A 235 3.26 5.66 4.78
C LEU A 235 4.59 6.38 4.55
N GLY A 236 4.96 6.60 3.28
CA GLY A 236 6.23 7.19 2.85
C GLY A 236 7.36 6.18 2.69
N HIS A 237 7.03 4.89 2.56
CA HIS A 237 8.01 3.85 2.24
C HIS A 237 8.17 3.80 0.72
N GLU A 238 9.41 3.77 0.23
CA GLU A 238 9.71 3.75 -1.22
C GLU A 238 10.51 2.49 -1.56
N HIS A 239 10.42 2.05 -2.82
CA HIS A 239 11.30 1.01 -3.32
C HIS A 239 12.76 1.46 -3.30
N SER A 240 13.63 0.67 -2.68
CA SER A 240 15.06 0.96 -2.65
C SER A 240 15.88 -0.31 -2.51
N ALA A 241 17.08 -0.32 -3.07
CA ALA A 241 18.12 -1.28 -2.71
C ALA A 241 18.97 -0.79 -1.53
N LEU A 242 18.98 0.53 -1.29
CA LEU A 242 19.85 1.19 -0.30
C LEU A 242 19.20 1.26 1.09
N TYR A 243 17.87 1.22 1.14
CA TYR A 243 17.06 1.24 2.36
C TYR A 243 16.18 -0.01 2.40
N PRO A 244 15.67 -0.41 3.58
CA PRO A 244 14.69 -1.48 3.67
C PRO A 244 13.46 -1.16 2.80
N ASP A 245 13.22 -1.99 1.77
CA ASP A 245 12.04 -1.92 0.92
C ASP A 245 10.84 -2.53 1.67
N MET A 246 10.22 -1.72 2.51
CA MET A 246 9.18 -2.17 3.45
C MET A 246 7.99 -2.80 2.77
N ALA A 247 7.53 -2.19 1.66
CA ALA A 247 6.39 -2.69 0.90
C ALA A 247 6.70 -4.10 0.39
N HIS A 248 7.87 -4.28 -0.22
CA HIS A 248 8.30 -5.57 -0.75
C HIS A 248 8.54 -6.63 0.34
N LEU A 249 9.11 -6.25 1.48
CA LEU A 249 9.29 -7.15 2.62
C LEU A 249 7.94 -7.60 3.19
N TYR A 250 6.96 -6.70 3.28
CA TYR A 250 5.62 -7.02 3.76
C TYR A 250 4.87 -7.92 2.78
N GLU A 251 4.86 -7.59 1.50
CA GLU A 251 4.34 -8.44 0.42
C GLU A 251 4.93 -9.85 0.53
N THR A 252 6.26 -9.97 0.51
CA THR A 252 6.95 -11.26 0.52
C THR A 252 6.71 -12.06 1.80
N CYS A 253 6.71 -11.42 2.98
CA CYS A 253 6.53 -12.12 4.24
C CYS A 253 5.06 -12.52 4.49
N CYS A 254 4.12 -11.59 4.27
CA CYS A 254 2.73 -11.75 4.64
C CYS A 254 1.89 -12.48 3.59
N PHE A 255 2.33 -12.46 2.32
CA PHE A 255 1.59 -13.06 1.21
C PHE A 255 2.39 -14.09 0.42
N GLY A 256 3.73 -13.94 0.37
CA GLY A 256 4.63 -14.88 -0.30
C GLY A 256 5.32 -14.27 -1.51
N ALA A 257 6.10 -15.07 -2.22
CA ALA A 257 6.86 -14.63 -3.40
C ALA A 257 6.10 -14.97 -4.69
N GLU A 258 5.18 -14.10 -5.10
CA GLU A 258 4.27 -14.27 -6.24
C GLU A 258 4.96 -14.60 -7.58
N TYR A 259 6.19 -14.10 -7.77
CA TYR A 259 6.96 -14.25 -9.02
C TYR A 259 7.76 -15.56 -9.14
N ILE A 260 7.70 -16.43 -8.13
CA ILE A 260 8.51 -17.65 -8.06
C ILE A 260 7.58 -18.87 -7.95
N SER A 261 7.52 -19.68 -9.01
CA SER A 261 6.69 -20.89 -9.02
C SER A 261 7.26 -22.07 -8.21
N ASP A 262 8.57 -22.10 -8.00
CA ASP A 262 9.22 -23.09 -7.14
C ASP A 262 8.84 -22.84 -5.67
N ALA A 263 8.06 -23.75 -5.11
CA ALA A 263 7.53 -23.61 -3.75
C ALA A 263 8.61 -23.58 -2.67
N ALA A 264 9.76 -24.25 -2.88
CA ALA A 264 10.84 -24.27 -1.91
C ALA A 264 11.63 -22.95 -1.93
N LEU A 265 11.91 -22.41 -3.12
CA LEU A 265 12.53 -21.10 -3.27
C LEU A 265 11.61 -19.99 -2.73
N ALA A 266 10.33 -20.01 -3.11
CA ALA A 266 9.34 -19.05 -2.62
C ALA A 266 9.23 -19.07 -1.08
N ALA A 267 9.20 -20.26 -0.46
CA ALA A 267 9.20 -20.40 0.99
C ALA A 267 10.49 -19.87 1.64
N GLY A 268 11.65 -20.10 1.00
CA GLY A 268 12.94 -19.58 1.45
C GLY A 268 13.00 -18.05 1.46
N HIS A 269 12.53 -17.41 0.39
CA HIS A 269 12.44 -15.95 0.29
C HIS A 269 11.47 -15.37 1.31
N ARG A 270 10.31 -15.99 1.47
CA ARG A 270 9.34 -15.62 2.51
C ARG A 270 9.93 -15.68 3.91
N GLN A 271 10.61 -16.78 4.26
CA GLN A 271 11.26 -16.93 5.55
C GLN A 271 12.35 -15.87 5.77
N THR A 272 13.11 -15.54 4.72
CA THR A 272 14.14 -14.49 4.76
C THR A 272 13.52 -13.12 5.00
N ALA A 273 12.48 -12.74 4.25
CA ALA A 273 11.75 -11.50 4.44
C ALA A 273 11.19 -11.39 5.88
N CYS A 274 10.56 -12.45 6.39
CA CYS A 274 10.06 -12.44 7.76
C CYS A 274 11.17 -12.38 8.82
N THR A 275 12.33 -12.97 8.55
CA THR A 275 13.49 -12.88 9.45
C THR A 275 14.02 -11.45 9.51
N ILE A 276 14.11 -10.77 8.36
CA ILE A 276 14.43 -9.35 8.28
C ILE A 276 13.43 -8.52 9.10
N LEU A 277 12.12 -8.75 8.94
CA LEU A 277 11.05 -8.05 9.69
C LEU A 277 11.02 -8.36 11.20
N ARG A 278 11.72 -9.40 11.66
CA ARG A 278 11.89 -9.71 13.09
C ARG A 278 13.18 -9.15 13.67
N ASP A 279 14.09 -8.63 12.84
CA ASP A 279 15.41 -8.17 13.26
C ASP A 279 15.34 -6.96 14.20
N ASP A 280 15.47 -7.24 15.49
CA ASP A 280 15.37 -6.23 16.54
C ASP A 280 16.43 -5.12 16.40
N GLU A 281 17.65 -5.48 16.00
CA GLU A 281 18.72 -4.52 15.84
C GLU A 281 18.41 -3.54 14.70
N LEU A 282 17.90 -4.04 13.58
CA LEU A 282 17.51 -3.21 12.44
C LEU A 282 16.38 -2.25 12.82
N TRP A 283 15.30 -2.78 13.38
CA TRP A 283 14.06 -2.02 13.57
C TRP A 283 14.03 -1.16 14.83
N SER A 284 14.81 -1.48 15.86
CA SER A 284 15.07 -0.57 16.99
C SER A 284 15.81 0.70 16.55
N ASN A 285 16.39 0.71 15.34
CA ASN A 285 17.07 1.87 14.77
C ASN A 285 16.27 2.56 13.65
N SER A 286 14.96 2.30 13.52
CA SER A 286 14.11 2.88 12.46
C SER A 286 14.08 4.41 12.44
N TYR A 287 14.27 5.08 13.59
CA TYR A 287 14.37 6.54 13.69
C TYR A 287 15.77 7.11 13.43
N SER A 288 16.78 6.25 13.25
CA SER A 288 18.15 6.63 12.93
C SER A 288 18.53 6.11 11.55
N ARG A 289 18.06 6.81 10.50
CA ARG A 289 18.22 6.40 9.09
C ARG A 289 19.63 5.92 8.73
N ASN A 290 20.66 6.66 9.16
CA ASN A 290 22.05 6.30 8.89
C ASN A 290 22.51 5.02 9.62
N ARG A 291 22.01 4.78 10.83
CA ARG A 291 22.35 3.56 11.58
C ARG A 291 21.60 2.35 11.02
N GLN A 292 20.32 2.51 10.70
CA GLN A 292 19.52 1.48 10.04
C GLN A 292 20.14 1.05 8.71
N MET A 293 20.56 1.99 7.86
CA MET A 293 21.26 1.68 6.60
C MET A 293 22.55 0.88 6.83
N ARG A 294 23.35 1.26 7.83
CA ARG A 294 24.59 0.52 8.12
C ARG A 294 24.29 -0.92 8.53
N ILE A 295 23.24 -1.14 9.31
CA ILE A 295 22.81 -2.49 9.71
C ILE A 295 22.30 -3.25 8.48
N TRP A 296 21.44 -2.62 7.67
CA TRP A 296 20.90 -3.17 6.42
C TRP A 296 22.00 -3.70 5.50
N HIS A 297 23.01 -2.87 5.24
CA HIS A 297 24.16 -3.24 4.42
C HIS A 297 25.08 -4.27 5.11
N HIS A 298 25.39 -4.08 6.40
CA HIS A 298 26.29 -4.99 7.13
C HIS A 298 25.73 -6.42 7.21
N LYS A 299 24.41 -6.56 7.32
CA LYS A 299 23.72 -7.86 7.32
C LYS A 299 23.45 -8.41 5.91
N GLY A 300 23.82 -7.68 4.85
CA GLY A 300 23.65 -8.08 3.46
C GLY A 300 22.20 -8.06 2.98
N TYR A 301 21.30 -7.37 3.69
CA TYR A 301 19.89 -7.34 3.33
C TYR A 301 19.61 -6.54 2.05
N ASP A 302 20.52 -5.67 1.65
CA ASP A 302 20.52 -4.97 0.35
C ASP A 302 20.59 -5.91 -0.85
N GLN A 303 21.09 -7.14 -0.66
CA GLN A 303 21.16 -8.16 -1.71
C GLN A 303 19.86 -8.94 -1.88
N PHE A 304 18.95 -8.91 -0.90
CA PHE A 304 17.74 -9.73 -0.87
C PHE A 304 16.88 -9.56 -2.13
N LYS A 305 16.61 -8.31 -2.53
CA LYS A 305 15.78 -8.01 -3.71
C LYS A 305 16.43 -8.48 -5.02
N GLY A 306 17.76 -8.42 -5.11
CA GLY A 306 18.51 -8.94 -6.26
C GLY A 306 18.42 -10.46 -6.32
N ALA A 307 18.75 -11.13 -5.21
CA ALA A 307 18.70 -12.58 -5.11
C ALA A 307 17.30 -13.15 -5.43
N MET A 308 16.24 -12.49 -4.98
CA MET A 308 14.88 -12.94 -5.29
C MET A 308 14.53 -12.77 -6.77
N ARG A 309 14.98 -11.68 -7.41
CA ARG A 309 14.77 -11.45 -8.85
C ARG A 309 15.48 -12.46 -9.73
N ASP A 310 16.64 -12.94 -9.30
CA ASP A 310 17.40 -13.97 -10.02
C ASP A 310 16.65 -15.32 -10.06
N ASP A 311 15.72 -15.54 -9.12
CA ASP A 311 14.87 -16.74 -9.02
C ASP A 311 13.47 -16.57 -9.65
N TYR A 312 13.15 -15.40 -10.22
CA TYR A 312 11.85 -15.17 -10.87
C TYR A 312 11.66 -16.12 -12.06
N ASP A 313 10.41 -16.54 -12.27
CA ASP A 313 10.05 -17.33 -13.45
C ASP A 313 10.37 -16.51 -14.72
N SER A 314 11.28 -17.02 -15.56
CA SER A 314 11.73 -16.39 -16.82
C SER A 314 10.97 -16.88 -18.05
#